data_AF-A0A7Y5SRW0-F1
#
_entry.id   AF-A0A7Y5SRW0-F1
#
_cell.length_a   1.000
_cell.length_b   1.000
_cell.length_c   1.000
_cell.angle_alpha   90.00
_cell.angle_beta   90.00
_cell.angle_gamma   90.00
#
_symmetry.space_group_name_H-M   'P 1'
#
loop_
_entity.id
_entity.type
_entity.pdbx_description
1 polymer ?
#
loop_
_entity_poly.entity_id
_entity_poly.type
_entity_poly.pdbx_seq_one_letter_code
_entity_poly.pdbx_strand_id
1 'polypeptide(L)'
;APGTILDAFAGTAYEFPAAGVDAARYVAVLQAELRAIASRLVMPEFMLTSDASNANYASTMVAEGPAVRMFQRLQREMIEDDLEVMRRAVSAAVAAGKLPREASTAVDIQAVPPTLAVRDRLKEAQADQILVRNGAMSIATLAMRHGLDPQREQERITQSRREDL
;
A
#
# COMPACT_ATOMS: atom_id res chain seq x y z
N ALA A 1 40.32 29.11 -15.24
CA ALA A 1 39.06 29.84 -14.96
C ALA A 1 38.05 29.51 -16.08
N PRO A 2 36.73 29.59 -15.86
CA PRO A 2 35.77 29.42 -16.96
C PRO A 2 36.11 30.37 -18.11
N GLY A 3 36.20 29.87 -19.35
CA GLY A 3 36.59 30.66 -20.52
C GLY A 3 38.10 30.72 -20.81
N THR A 4 38.90 29.76 -20.32
CA THR A 4 40.33 29.68 -20.69
C THR A 4 40.48 29.16 -22.11
N ILE A 5 41.05 29.97 -23.01
CA ILE A 5 41.41 29.57 -24.37
C ILE A 5 42.81 28.95 -24.34
N LEU A 6 42.97 27.81 -25.00
CA LEU A 6 44.26 27.13 -25.14
C LEU A 6 44.78 27.36 -26.56
N ASP A 7 45.85 28.14 -26.67
CA ASP A 7 46.52 28.37 -27.95
C ASP A 7 47.46 27.20 -28.26
N ALA A 8 47.24 26.55 -29.41
CA ALA A 8 48.11 25.49 -29.93
C ALA A 8 49.01 26.07 -31.02
N PHE A 9 50.32 25.81 -30.96
CA PHE A 9 51.22 26.11 -32.07
C PHE A 9 50.89 25.23 -33.29
N ALA A 10 51.11 25.77 -34.50
CA ALA A 10 50.85 25.05 -35.74
C ALA A 10 51.52 23.66 -35.74
N GLY A 11 50.71 22.60 -35.86
CA GLY A 11 51.17 21.20 -35.81
C GLY A 11 51.03 20.52 -34.45
N THR A 12 50.59 21.21 -33.40
CA THR A 12 50.32 20.61 -32.08
C THR A 12 48.85 20.24 -31.94
N ALA A 13 48.56 18.95 -31.77
CA ALA A 13 47.22 18.46 -31.46
C ALA A 13 47.12 18.18 -29.95
N TYR A 14 46.16 18.83 -29.27
CA TYR A 14 45.84 18.50 -27.89
C TYR A 14 44.80 17.37 -27.89
N GLU A 15 45.19 16.22 -27.34
CA GLU A 15 44.25 15.16 -27.00
C GLU A 15 43.83 15.38 -25.55
N PHE A 16 42.56 15.72 -25.35
CA PHE A 16 41.98 15.68 -24.01
C PHE A 16 41.56 14.23 -23.79
N PRO A 17 42.21 13.47 -22.90
CA PRO A 17 41.71 12.16 -22.53
C PRO A 17 40.36 12.38 -21.85
N ALA A 18 39.29 12.28 -22.63
CA ALA A 18 37.98 12.05 -22.06
C ALA A 18 38.10 10.71 -21.35
N ALA A 19 38.07 10.71 -20.01
CA ALA A 19 37.81 9.48 -19.30
C ALA A 19 36.52 8.94 -19.91
N GLY A 20 36.61 7.86 -20.69
CA GLY A 20 35.51 7.28 -21.46
C GLY A 20 34.50 6.60 -20.53
N VAL A 21 34.00 7.36 -19.56
CA VAL A 21 33.01 6.96 -18.57
C VAL A 21 31.70 6.84 -19.32
N ASP A 22 31.41 5.61 -19.74
CA ASP A 22 30.13 5.25 -20.33
C ASP A 22 29.06 5.28 -19.22
N ALA A 23 28.41 6.42 -19.05
CA ALA A 23 27.38 6.65 -18.05
C ALA A 23 26.27 5.58 -18.09
N ALA A 24 25.98 5.02 -19.27
CA ALA A 24 24.95 3.98 -19.43
C ALA A 24 25.32 2.69 -18.69
N ARG A 25 26.61 2.34 -18.59
CA ARG A 25 27.06 1.17 -17.83
C ARG A 25 26.79 1.32 -16.33
N TYR A 26 26.90 2.52 -15.79
CA TYR A 26 26.63 2.78 -14.37
C TYR A 26 25.14 2.68 -14.04
N VAL A 27 24.26 3.03 -14.98
CA VAL A 27 22.80 2.86 -14.82
C VAL A 27 22.44 1.39 -14.66
N ALA A 28 23.02 0.50 -15.48
CA ALA A 28 22.77 -0.93 -15.40
C ALA A 28 23.24 -1.53 -14.06
N VAL A 29 24.39 -1.10 -13.56
CA VAL A 29 24.90 -1.49 -12.24
C VAL A 29 23.97 -1.00 -11.13
N LEU A 30 23.57 0.28 -11.16
CA LEU A 30 22.64 0.84 -10.17
C LEU A 30 21.30 0.11 -10.16
N GLN A 31 20.75 -0.24 -11.32
CA GLN A 31 19.52 -1.04 -11.43
C GLN A 31 19.68 -2.46 -10.86
N ALA A 32 20.86 -3.07 -10.95
CA ALA A 32 21.12 -4.37 -10.34
C ALA A 32 21.16 -4.25 -8.80
N GLU A 33 21.82 -3.22 -8.27
CA GLU A 33 21.85 -2.94 -6.83
C GLU A 33 20.46 -2.65 -6.27
N LEU A 34 19.65 -1.83 -6.95
CA LEU A 34 18.28 -1.53 -6.55
C LEU A 34 17.40 -2.78 -6.53
N ARG A 35 17.59 -3.72 -7.48
CA ARG A 35 16.92 -5.02 -7.46
C ARG A 35 17.34 -5.88 -6.28
N ALA A 36 18.61 -5.87 -5.89
CA ALA A 36 19.08 -6.58 -4.71
C ALA A 36 18.46 -6.01 -3.42
N ILE A 37 18.37 -4.68 -3.30
CA ILE A 37 17.71 -3.99 -2.18
C ILE A 37 16.22 -4.32 -2.15
N ALA A 38 15.51 -4.22 -3.28
CA ALA A 38 14.08 -4.51 -3.36
C ALA A 38 13.77 -5.97 -2.98
N SER A 39 14.63 -6.91 -3.38
CA SER A 39 14.52 -8.32 -2.99
C SER A 39 14.59 -8.51 -1.48
N ARG A 40 15.43 -7.74 -0.76
CA ARG A 40 15.50 -7.77 0.71
C ARG A 40 14.19 -7.32 1.36
N LEU A 41 13.47 -6.43 0.71
CA LEU A 41 12.17 -5.90 1.17
C LEU A 41 10.98 -6.74 0.68
N VAL A 42 11.22 -7.85 -0.03
CA VAL A 42 10.17 -8.72 -0.59
C VAL A 42 9.26 -7.95 -1.55
N MET A 43 9.83 -7.02 -2.33
CA MET A 43 9.09 -6.28 -3.35
C MET A 43 9.87 -6.20 -4.67
N PRO A 44 9.18 -6.04 -5.81
CA PRO A 44 9.82 -5.69 -7.07
C PRO A 44 10.51 -4.32 -7.01
N GLU A 45 11.56 -4.13 -7.81
CA GLU A 45 12.35 -2.88 -7.81
C GLU A 45 11.52 -1.64 -8.19
N PHE A 46 10.59 -1.75 -9.14
CA PHE A 46 9.71 -0.63 -9.49
C PHE A 46 8.87 -0.10 -8.32
N MET A 47 8.57 -0.94 -7.31
CA MET A 47 7.87 -0.49 -6.09
C MET A 47 8.78 0.31 -5.17
N LEU A 48 10.09 0.04 -5.21
CA LEU A 48 11.11 0.75 -4.46
C LEU A 48 11.49 2.08 -5.13
N THR A 49 11.62 2.09 -6.45
CA THR A 49 12.06 3.26 -7.22
C THR A 49 10.92 4.11 -7.75
N SER A 50 9.68 3.59 -7.69
CA SER A 50 8.51 4.18 -8.35
C SER A 50 8.64 4.31 -9.87
N ASP A 51 9.58 3.58 -10.50
CA ASP A 51 9.78 3.59 -11.95
C ASP A 51 9.11 2.39 -12.63
N ALA A 52 7.91 2.63 -13.17
CA ALA A 52 7.15 1.62 -13.90
C ALA A 52 7.47 1.59 -15.41
N SER A 53 8.47 2.34 -15.89
CA SER A 53 8.74 2.48 -17.34
C SER A 53 9.07 1.15 -18.03
N ASN A 54 9.53 0.15 -17.28
CA ASN A 54 9.95 -1.16 -17.77
C ASN A 54 8.93 -2.28 -17.51
N ALA A 55 7.75 -1.96 -16.95
CA ALA A 55 6.78 -2.96 -16.50
C ALA A 55 5.59 -3.08 -17.45
N ASN A 56 5.41 -4.25 -18.07
CA ASN A 56 4.15 -4.63 -18.73
C ASN A 56 3.11 -4.98 -17.64
N TYR A 57 1.88 -4.45 -17.74
CA TYR A 57 0.79 -4.61 -16.75
C TYR A 57 0.60 -6.04 -16.22
N ALA A 58 0.72 -7.06 -17.09
CA ALA A 58 0.61 -8.48 -16.71
C ALA A 58 1.80 -9.00 -15.89
N SER A 59 3.01 -8.47 -16.10
CA SER A 59 4.20 -8.81 -15.32
C SER A 59 4.19 -8.15 -13.95
N THR A 60 3.63 -6.94 -13.84
CA THR A 60 3.45 -6.22 -12.57
C THR A 60 2.55 -7.02 -11.61
N MET A 61 1.38 -7.46 -12.07
CA MET A 61 0.39 -8.17 -11.23
C MET A 61 0.89 -9.52 -10.69
N VAL A 62 1.72 -10.24 -11.47
CA VAL A 62 2.34 -11.50 -11.01
C VAL A 62 3.51 -11.22 -10.08
N ALA A 63 4.31 -10.18 -10.35
CA ALA A 63 5.44 -9.79 -9.52
C ALA A 63 5.04 -9.24 -8.15
N GLU A 64 3.80 -8.73 -8.01
CA GLU A 64 3.25 -8.22 -6.75
C GLU A 64 2.85 -9.31 -5.75
N GLY A 65 2.65 -10.56 -6.18
CA GLY A 65 2.16 -11.64 -5.32
C GLY A 65 2.94 -11.82 -4.00
N PRO A 66 4.29 -11.88 -4.02
CA PRO A 66 5.10 -11.92 -2.80
C PRO A 66 4.97 -10.66 -1.94
N ALA A 67 4.95 -9.48 -2.55
CA ALA A 67 4.82 -8.20 -1.85
C ALA A 67 3.46 -8.09 -1.13
N VAL A 68 2.37 -8.49 -1.80
CA VAL A 68 1.02 -8.52 -1.22
C VAL A 68 0.98 -9.43 0.01
N ARG A 69 1.60 -10.62 -0.05
CA ARG A 69 1.64 -11.53 1.12
C ARG A 69 2.46 -10.96 2.27
N MET A 70 3.57 -10.29 1.97
CA MET A 70 4.39 -9.60 2.97
C MET A 70 3.59 -8.50 3.66
N PHE A 71 2.93 -7.64 2.89
CA PHE A 71 2.08 -6.59 3.45
C PHE A 71 0.89 -7.14 4.24
N GLN A 72 0.29 -8.26 3.81
CA GLN A 72 -0.77 -8.93 4.59
C GLN A 72 -0.28 -9.43 5.95
N ARG A 73 0.98 -9.89 6.01
CA ARG A 73 1.61 -10.26 7.28
C ARG A 73 1.83 -9.04 8.17
N LEU A 74 2.37 -7.96 7.62
CA LEU A 74 2.56 -6.70 8.35
C LEU A 74 1.23 -6.15 8.89
N GLN A 75 0.17 -6.15 8.07
CA GLN A 75 -1.17 -5.72 8.52
C GLN A 75 -1.68 -6.57 9.70
N ARG A 76 -1.41 -7.88 9.70
CA ARG A 76 -1.80 -8.76 10.82
C ARG A 76 -1.03 -8.42 12.10
N GLU A 77 0.28 -8.25 12.00
CA GLU A 77 1.13 -7.85 13.13
C GLU A 77 0.65 -6.51 13.72
N MET A 78 0.39 -5.52 12.86
CA MET A 78 -0.16 -4.22 13.28
C MET A 78 -1.53 -4.34 13.96
N ILE A 79 -2.42 -5.18 13.44
CA ILE A 79 -3.73 -5.43 14.07
C ILE A 79 -3.58 -6.03 15.46
N GLU A 80 -2.66 -6.98 15.63
CA GLU A 80 -2.43 -7.60 16.94
C GLU A 80 -1.95 -6.57 17.96
N ASP A 81 -1.00 -5.71 17.57
CA ASP A 81 -0.50 -4.60 18.38
C ASP A 81 -1.60 -3.57 18.70
N ASP A 82 -2.39 -3.16 17.70
CA ASP A 82 -3.49 -2.21 17.87
C ASP A 82 -4.56 -2.76 18.83
N LEU A 83 -4.93 -4.04 18.68
CA LEU A 83 -5.89 -4.69 19.57
C LEU A 83 -5.37 -4.82 21.00
N GLU A 84 -4.06 -4.99 21.19
CA GLU A 84 -3.45 -4.95 22.52
C GLU A 84 -3.59 -3.56 23.15
N VAL A 85 -3.27 -2.49 22.41
CA VAL A 85 -3.42 -1.11 22.88
C VAL A 85 -4.88 -0.81 23.23
N MET A 86 -5.81 -1.21 22.37
CA MET A 86 -7.25 -0.98 22.59
C MET A 86 -7.77 -1.72 23.81
N ARG A 87 -7.36 -2.97 24.05
CA ARG A 87 -7.70 -3.71 25.28
C ARG A 87 -7.17 -3.00 26.53
N ARG A 88 -5.92 -2.52 26.50
CA ARG A 88 -5.33 -1.75 27.61
C ARG A 88 -6.10 -0.46 27.87
N ALA A 89 -6.53 0.24 26.82
CA ALA A 89 -7.34 1.45 26.94
C ALA A 89 -8.70 1.17 27.61
N VAL A 90 -9.38 0.08 27.24
CA VAL A 90 -10.63 -0.35 27.90
C VAL A 90 -10.39 -0.69 29.37
N SER A 91 -9.34 -1.46 29.69
CA SER A 91 -9.01 -1.79 31.08
C SER A 91 -8.72 -0.53 31.92
N ALA A 92 -8.00 0.44 31.37
CA ALA A 92 -7.73 1.71 32.05
C ALA A 92 -9.02 2.52 32.29
N ALA A 93 -9.94 2.54 31.32
CA ALA A 93 -11.22 3.21 31.45
C ALA A 93 -12.11 2.54 32.53
N VAL A 94 -12.10 1.21 32.62
CA VAL A 94 -12.76 0.46 33.71
C VAL A 94 -12.15 0.80 35.07
N ALA A 95 -10.82 0.79 35.19
CA ALA A 95 -10.13 1.11 36.43
C ALA A 95 -10.40 2.55 36.89
N ALA A 96 -10.55 3.48 35.95
CA ALA A 96 -10.93 4.87 36.20
C ALA A 96 -12.44 5.08 36.47
N GLY A 97 -13.26 4.02 36.45
CA GLY A 97 -14.71 4.10 36.66
C GLY A 97 -15.49 4.74 35.50
N LYS A 98 -14.88 4.90 34.32
CA LYS A 98 -15.53 5.45 33.12
C LYS A 98 -16.36 4.40 32.36
N LEU A 99 -16.03 3.13 32.54
CA LEU A 99 -16.76 2.00 31.97
C LEU A 99 -17.16 1.00 33.06
N PRO A 100 -18.28 0.28 32.88
CA PRO A 100 -18.66 -0.84 33.75
C PRO A 100 -17.57 -1.92 33.78
N ARG A 101 -17.49 -2.68 34.88
CA ARG A 101 -16.48 -3.74 35.04
C ARG A 101 -16.60 -4.83 33.97
N GLU A 102 -17.80 -5.02 33.47
CA GLU A 102 -18.16 -6.02 32.47
C GLU A 102 -17.75 -5.58 31.05
N ALA A 103 -17.36 -4.31 30.84
CA ALA A 103 -17.07 -3.78 29.51
C ALA A 103 -15.95 -4.56 28.79
N SER A 104 -14.96 -5.07 29.52
CA SER A 104 -13.87 -5.87 28.94
C SER A 104 -14.31 -7.24 28.42
N THR A 105 -15.45 -7.75 28.87
CA THR A 105 -16.01 -9.05 28.44
C THR A 105 -17.29 -8.91 27.61
N ALA A 106 -17.96 -7.76 27.71
CA ALA A 106 -19.20 -7.46 27.00
C ALA A 106 -19.00 -6.88 25.60
N VAL A 107 -17.78 -6.40 25.29
CA VAL A 107 -17.45 -5.76 24.00
C VAL A 107 -16.36 -6.56 23.29
N ASP A 108 -16.63 -6.92 22.04
CA ASP A 108 -15.64 -7.45 21.12
C ASP A 108 -15.06 -6.30 20.27
N ILE A 109 -13.74 -6.19 20.22
CA ILE A 109 -13.04 -5.16 19.46
C ILE A 109 -12.44 -5.83 18.23
N GLN A 110 -12.88 -5.40 17.05
CA GLN A 110 -12.41 -5.92 15.78
C GLN A 110 -11.65 -4.83 15.02
N ALA A 111 -10.49 -5.19 14.48
CA ALA A 111 -9.73 -4.34 13.58
C ALA A 111 -9.76 -4.92 12.17
N VAL A 112 -10.04 -4.06 11.18
CA VAL A 112 -10.15 -4.45 9.76
C VAL A 112 -9.13 -3.64 8.96
N PRO A 113 -8.14 -4.28 8.31
CA PRO A 113 -7.13 -3.56 7.55
C PRO A 113 -7.67 -3.15 6.18
N PRO A 114 -7.06 -2.13 5.53
CA PRO A 114 -7.37 -1.80 4.15
C PRO A 114 -6.93 -2.91 3.18
N THR A 115 -7.60 -3.02 2.03
CA THR A 115 -7.21 -3.96 0.98
C THR A 115 -5.90 -3.54 0.31
N LEU A 116 -4.97 -4.49 0.12
CA LEU A 116 -3.61 -4.22 -0.41
C LEU A 116 -3.48 -4.32 -1.93
N ALA A 117 -4.43 -4.93 -2.63
CA ALA A 117 -4.35 -5.10 -4.07
C ALA A 117 -5.16 -4.00 -4.78
N VAL A 118 -4.56 -3.33 -5.77
CA VAL A 118 -5.30 -2.49 -6.71
C VAL A 118 -6.08 -3.43 -7.63
N ARG A 119 -7.36 -3.62 -7.32
CA ARG A 119 -8.25 -4.52 -8.04
C ARG A 119 -9.11 -3.74 -9.02
N ASP A 120 -9.49 -4.45 -10.08
CA ASP A 120 -10.65 -4.07 -10.89
C ASP A 120 -11.86 -3.97 -9.97
N ARG A 121 -12.30 -2.73 -9.69
CA ARG A 121 -13.40 -2.43 -8.75
C ARG A 121 -14.67 -3.21 -9.10
N LEU A 122 -14.89 -3.51 -10.38
CA LEU A 122 -16.07 -4.27 -10.80
C LEU A 122 -16.01 -5.71 -10.32
N LYS A 123 -14.85 -6.38 -10.47
CA LYS A 123 -14.68 -7.77 -10.02
C LYS A 123 -14.81 -7.90 -8.51
N GLU A 124 -14.31 -6.91 -7.77
CA GLU A 124 -14.43 -6.91 -6.30
C GLU A 124 -15.86 -6.68 -5.85
N ALA A 125 -16.57 -5.70 -6.42
CA ALA A 125 -17.99 -5.49 -6.13
C ALA A 125 -18.83 -6.73 -6.48
N GLN A 126 -18.52 -7.44 -7.56
CA GLN A 126 -19.17 -8.71 -7.92
C GLN A 126 -18.88 -9.81 -6.90
N ALA A 127 -17.62 -9.96 -6.47
CA ALA A 127 -17.25 -10.96 -5.46
C ALA A 127 -17.95 -10.68 -4.12
N ASP A 128 -17.95 -9.41 -3.69
CA ASP A 128 -18.62 -8.99 -2.46
C ASP A 128 -20.15 -9.19 -2.57
N GLN A 129 -20.75 -8.91 -3.73
CA GLN A 129 -22.18 -9.19 -3.98
C GLN A 129 -22.50 -10.68 -3.78
N ILE A 130 -21.61 -11.58 -4.22
CA ILE A 130 -21.78 -13.03 -4.01
C ILE A 130 -21.72 -13.36 -2.50
N LEU A 131 -20.78 -12.78 -1.76
CA LEU A 131 -20.61 -13.00 -0.32
C LEU A 131 -21.77 -12.45 0.51
N VAL A 132 -22.33 -11.32 0.11
CA VAL A 132 -23.55 -10.80 0.73
C VAL A 132 -24.74 -11.70 0.40
N ARG A 133 -24.89 -12.07 -0.88
CA ARG A 133 -26.02 -12.89 -1.36
C ARG A 133 -26.05 -14.28 -0.72
N ASN A 134 -24.89 -14.88 -0.46
CA ASN A 134 -24.80 -16.20 0.18
C ASN A 134 -24.79 -16.14 1.72
N GLY A 135 -24.84 -14.95 2.31
CA GLY A 135 -24.89 -14.75 3.76
C GLY A 135 -23.53 -14.85 4.48
N ALA A 136 -22.41 -14.98 3.75
CA ALA A 136 -21.08 -15.01 4.34
C ALA A 136 -20.54 -13.61 4.76
N MET A 137 -21.21 -12.53 4.34
CA MET A 137 -20.84 -11.15 4.67
C MET A 137 -22.08 -10.28 4.89
N SER A 138 -21.99 -9.36 5.87
CA SER A 138 -23.02 -8.34 6.09
C SER A 138 -22.85 -7.11 5.17
N ILE A 139 -23.95 -6.40 4.91
CA ILE A 139 -23.92 -5.10 4.21
C ILE A 139 -23.08 -4.06 4.97
N ALA A 140 -23.06 -4.11 6.30
CA ALA A 140 -22.23 -3.20 7.09
C ALA A 140 -20.73 -3.45 6.86
N THR A 141 -20.32 -4.73 6.81
CA THR A 141 -18.95 -5.11 6.48
C THR A 141 -18.57 -4.69 5.05
N LEU A 142 -19.50 -4.83 4.10
CA LEU A 142 -19.33 -4.33 2.73
C LEU A 142 -19.06 -2.82 2.74
N ALA A 143 -19.93 -2.03 3.40
CA ALA A 143 -19.78 -0.58 3.47
C ALA A 143 -18.41 -0.18 4.04
N MET A 144 -17.99 -0.79 5.16
CA MET A 144 -16.69 -0.52 5.77
C MET A 144 -15.52 -0.84 4.83
N ARG A 145 -15.58 -1.96 4.08
CA ARG A 145 -14.55 -2.32 3.08
C ARG A 145 -14.39 -1.28 1.98
N HIS A 146 -15.48 -0.62 1.61
CA HIS A 146 -15.50 0.44 0.60
C HIS A 146 -15.32 1.84 1.21
N GLY A 147 -14.92 1.93 2.50
CA GLY A 147 -14.65 3.20 3.19
C GLY A 147 -15.90 4.02 3.52
N LEU A 148 -17.06 3.38 3.52
CA LEU A 148 -18.34 3.99 3.85
C LEU A 148 -18.71 3.74 5.32
N ASP A 149 -19.39 4.70 5.92
CA ASP A 149 -19.96 4.58 7.26
C ASP A 149 -21.30 3.82 7.17
N PRO A 150 -21.41 2.59 7.72
CA PRO A 150 -22.61 1.78 7.58
C PRO A 150 -23.88 2.43 8.14
N GLN A 151 -23.76 3.21 9.22
CA GLN A 151 -24.90 3.81 9.89
C GLN A 151 -25.44 4.96 9.05
N ARG A 152 -24.54 5.84 8.59
CA ARG A 152 -24.90 6.97 7.72
C ARG A 152 -25.45 6.53 6.37
N GLU A 153 -24.90 5.48 5.78
CA GLU A 153 -25.42 4.94 4.51
C GLU A 153 -26.81 4.34 4.69
N GLN A 154 -27.07 3.65 5.80
CA GLN A 154 -28.40 3.11 6.07
C GLN A 154 -29.45 4.21 6.23
N GLU A 155 -29.08 5.33 6.88
CA GLU A 155 -29.94 6.52 6.98
C GLU A 155 -30.25 7.12 5.60
N ARG A 156 -29.22 7.34 4.76
CA ARG A 156 -29.38 7.86 3.39
C ARG A 156 -30.26 6.98 2.52
N ILE A 157 -30.07 5.65 2.57
CA ILE A 157 -30.88 4.69 1.83
C ILE A 157 -32.34 4.74 2.29
N THR A 158 -32.57 4.84 3.60
CA THR A 158 -33.92 4.91 4.17
C THR A 158 -34.63 6.22 3.78
N GLN A 159 -33.89 7.33 3.76
CA GLN A 159 -34.39 8.62 3.32
C GLN A 159 -34.72 8.63 1.83
N SER A 160 -33.82 8.15 0.97
CA SER A 160 -34.07 8.02 -0.48
C SER A 160 -35.30 7.17 -0.77
N ARG A 161 -35.47 6.02 -0.10
CA ARG A 161 -36.67 5.18 -0.25
C ARG A 161 -37.97 5.86 0.17
N ARG A 162 -37.92 6.85 1.07
CA ARG A 162 -39.08 7.64 1.49
C ARG A 162 -39.41 8.76 0.51
N GLU A 163 -38.41 9.29 -0.20
CA GLU A 163 -38.60 10.33 -1.21
C GLU A 163 -39.11 9.75 -2.54
N ASP A 164 -38.86 8.46 -2.79
CA ASP A 164 -39.34 7.72 -3.98
C ASP A 164 -40.76 7.15 -3.86
N LEU A 165 -41.44 7.33 -2.71
CA LEU A 165 -42.82 6.88 -2.41
C LEU A 165 -43.81 8.04 -2.36
#